data_AF-A0A6J7KIK2-F1
#
_entry.id   AF-A0A6J7KIK2-F1
#
_cell.length_a   1.000
_cell.length_b   1.000
_cell.length_c   1.000
_cell.angle_alpha   90.00
_cell.angle_beta   90.00
_cell.angle_gamma   90.00
#
_symmetry.space_group_name_H-M   'P 1'
#
loop_
_entity.id
_entity.type
_entity.pdbx_description
1 polymer ?
#
loop_
_entity_poly.entity_id
_entity_poly.type
_entity_poly.pdbx_seq_one_letter_code
_entity_poly.pdbx_strand_id
1 'polypeptide(L)'
;MAPIVGSKGWRLGVAAQLTIDESTAVALSRETPEHSKRGFWWTGVAVFVFWNSLTFVGAYAGKLIGSPEQYGLDAAAAAAFVGLVWPRLKSVFTSVAAIVALVVAVVTSIWLPAGIPVIVAGFVVVALVNIYFGKAKV
;
A
#
# COMPACT_ATOMS: atom_id res chain seq x y z
N MET A 1 12.68 -0.04 13.77
CA MET A 1 11.68 -0.39 14.82
C MET A 1 12.24 -1.13 16.01
N ALA A 2 13.15 -2.11 15.87
CA ALA A 2 13.71 -2.86 17.00
C ALA A 2 14.28 -2.02 18.17
N PRO A 3 15.00 -0.90 17.95
CA PRO A 3 15.47 -0.03 19.05
C PRO A 3 14.35 0.72 19.78
N ILE A 4 13.23 1.00 19.10
CA ILE A 4 12.09 1.75 19.62
C ILE A 4 11.17 0.82 20.43
N VAL A 5 10.94 -0.40 19.94
CA VAL A 5 10.04 -1.36 20.59
C VAL A 5 10.76 -2.12 21.73
N GLY A 6 12.06 -2.40 21.58
CA GLY A 6 12.89 -3.04 22.60
C GLY A 6 12.42 -4.45 22.99
N SER A 7 11.72 -5.15 22.10
CA SER A 7 11.16 -6.48 22.33
C SER A 7 12.23 -7.57 22.20
N LYS A 8 12.25 -8.53 23.15
CA LYS A 8 13.15 -9.70 23.16
C LYS A 8 12.35 -11.01 23.22
N GLY A 9 12.96 -12.12 22.80
CA GLY A 9 12.35 -13.46 22.85
C GLY A 9 11.07 -13.55 22.01
N TRP A 10 10.03 -14.22 22.51
CA TRP A 10 8.76 -14.39 21.79
C TRP A 10 8.07 -13.07 21.43
N ARG A 11 8.27 -12.02 22.23
CA ARG A 11 7.72 -10.68 21.97
C ARG A 11 8.30 -10.05 20.70
N LEU A 12 9.48 -10.49 20.27
CA LEU A 12 10.07 -10.04 19.00
C LEU A 12 9.26 -10.55 17.80
N GLY A 13 8.78 -11.80 17.84
CA GLY A 13 7.93 -12.35 16.78
C GLY A 13 6.62 -11.60 16.66
N VAL A 14 5.98 -11.30 17.80
CA VAL A 14 4.75 -10.50 17.81
C VAL A 14 5.00 -9.07 17.34
N ALA A 15 6.07 -8.43 17.79
CA ALA A 15 6.44 -7.10 17.31
C ALA A 15 6.72 -7.10 15.81
N ALA A 16 7.37 -8.13 15.27
CA ALA A 16 7.58 -8.26 13.83
C ALA A 16 6.25 -8.33 13.07
N GLN A 17 5.31 -9.16 13.55
CA GLN A 17 3.97 -9.26 12.95
C GLN A 17 3.19 -7.94 12.99
N LEU A 18 3.36 -7.16 14.06
CA LEU A 18 2.69 -5.86 14.23
C LEU A 18 3.46 -4.68 13.65
N THR A 19 4.59 -4.92 12.97
CA THR A 19 5.34 -3.86 12.27
C THR A 19 4.71 -3.60 10.92
N ILE A 20 3.76 -2.67 10.91
CA ILE A 20 3.02 -2.18 9.73
C ILE A 20 3.23 -0.67 9.61
N ASP A 21 2.83 -0.08 8.49
CA ASP A 21 3.03 1.35 8.24
C ASP A 21 2.25 2.22 9.24
N GLU A 22 1.05 1.82 9.67
CA GLU A 22 0.29 2.58 10.67
C GLU A 22 0.95 2.57 12.05
N SER A 23 1.35 1.38 12.54
CA SER A 23 2.02 1.26 13.84
C SER A 23 3.39 1.95 13.85
N THR A 24 4.07 1.94 12.71
CA THR A 24 5.34 2.65 12.50
C THR A 24 5.13 4.16 12.46
N ALA A 25 4.16 4.65 11.69
CA ALA A 25 3.85 6.08 11.58
C ALA A 25 3.43 6.67 12.92
N VAL A 26 2.55 5.99 13.67
CA VAL A 26 2.12 6.45 14.99
C VAL A 26 3.29 6.45 15.96
N ALA A 27 4.13 5.41 15.98
CA ALA A 27 5.29 5.35 16.86
C ALA A 27 6.31 6.47 16.59
N LEU A 28 6.60 6.76 15.32
CA LEU A 28 7.56 7.78 14.90
C LEU A 28 7.04 9.22 15.10
N SER A 29 5.73 9.41 15.20
CA SER A 29 5.12 10.72 15.49
C SER A 29 5.13 11.11 16.97
N ARG A 30 5.68 10.28 17.87
CA ARG A 30 5.71 10.57 19.32
C ARG A 30 7.08 11.12 19.74
N GLU A 31 7.06 12.06 20.68
CA GLU A 31 8.25 12.77 21.14
C GLU A 31 9.10 11.95 22.14
N THR A 32 8.48 11.11 22.96
CA THR A 32 9.19 10.32 23.98
C THR A 32 9.26 8.84 23.59
N PRO A 33 10.36 8.13 23.94
CA PRO A 33 10.50 6.70 23.65
C PRO A 33 9.37 5.83 24.23
N GLU A 34 8.84 6.19 25.41
CA GLU A 34 7.72 5.47 26.03
C GLU A 34 6.45 5.62 25.20
N HIS A 35 6.12 6.85 24.76
CA HIS A 35 4.96 7.09 23.92
C HIS A 35 5.11 6.45 22.54
N SER A 36 6.30 6.45 21.94
CA SER A 36 6.56 5.75 20.67
C SER A 36 6.26 4.26 20.80
N LYS A 37 6.72 3.62 21.88
CA LYS A 37 6.46 2.20 22.13
C LYS A 37 4.99 1.92 22.35
N ARG A 38 4.28 2.76 23.12
CA ARG A 38 2.84 2.63 23.33
C ARG A 38 2.08 2.81 22.01
N GLY A 39 2.43 3.82 21.21
CA GLY A 39 1.86 4.07 19.90
C GLY A 39 2.00 2.88 18.97
N PHE A 40 3.20 2.28 18.92
CA PHE A 40 3.44 1.05 18.16
C PHE A 40 2.48 -0.08 18.54
N TRP A 41 2.43 -0.44 19.83
CA TRP A 41 1.64 -1.58 20.29
C TRP A 41 0.14 -1.35 20.17
N TRP A 42 -0.36 -0.17 20.54
CA TRP A 42 -1.79 0.12 20.48
C TRP A 42 -2.30 0.16 19.04
N THR A 43 -1.59 0.85 18.15
CA THR A 43 -1.99 0.91 16.74
C THR A 43 -1.87 -0.46 16.08
N GLY A 44 -0.77 -1.19 16.30
CA GLY A 44 -0.60 -2.52 15.74
C GLY A 44 -1.68 -3.51 16.18
N VAL A 45 -1.98 -3.58 17.49
CA VAL A 45 -3.03 -4.45 18.02
C VAL A 45 -4.42 -4.04 17.52
N ALA A 46 -4.72 -2.74 17.49
CA ALA A 46 -6.00 -2.25 16.99
C ALA A 46 -6.21 -2.65 15.53
N VAL A 47 -5.23 -2.35 14.66
CA VAL A 47 -5.30 -2.74 13.24
C VAL A 47 -5.43 -4.25 13.11
N PHE A 48 -4.63 -5.04 13.84
CA PHE A 48 -4.72 -6.50 13.77
C PHE A 48 -6.13 -7.02 14.15
N VAL A 49 -6.70 -6.53 15.24
CA VAL A 49 -8.03 -6.97 15.71
C VAL A 49 -9.12 -6.55 14.71
N PHE A 50 -9.15 -5.27 14.32
CA PHE A 50 -10.16 -4.78 13.39
C PHE A 50 -10.02 -5.41 12.01
N TRP A 51 -8.80 -5.59 11.52
CA TRP A 51 -8.54 -6.23 10.23
C TRP A 51 -9.09 -7.66 10.19
N ASN A 52 -8.72 -8.50 11.18
CA ASN A 52 -9.21 -9.88 11.23
C ASN A 52 -10.73 -9.94 11.45
N SER A 53 -11.27 -9.08 12.33
CA SER A 53 -12.71 -9.05 12.61
C SER A 53 -13.52 -8.65 11.38
N LEU A 54 -13.13 -7.56 10.72
CA LEU A 54 -13.81 -7.07 9.51
C LEU A 54 -13.62 -8.03 8.33
N THR A 55 -12.47 -8.70 8.21
CA THR A 55 -12.26 -9.75 7.20
C THR A 55 -13.21 -10.91 7.43
N PHE A 56 -13.34 -11.38 8.67
CA PHE A 56 -14.28 -12.44 9.01
C PHE A 56 -15.74 -12.03 8.73
N VAL A 57 -16.14 -10.84 9.19
CA VAL A 57 -17.48 -10.29 8.94
C VAL A 57 -17.73 -10.15 7.45
N GLY A 58 -16.78 -9.62 6.68
CA GLY A 58 -16.89 -9.47 5.23
C GLY A 58 -17.00 -10.81 4.51
N ALA A 59 -16.18 -11.81 4.89
CA ALA A 59 -16.24 -13.15 4.32
C ALA A 59 -17.55 -13.88 4.65
N TYR A 60 -18.10 -13.67 5.85
CA TYR A 60 -19.38 -14.22 6.24
C TYR A 60 -20.54 -13.52 5.53
N ALA A 61 -20.57 -12.19 5.56
CA ALA A 61 -21.57 -11.38 4.88
C ALA A 61 -21.58 -11.66 3.38
N GLY A 62 -20.41 -11.76 2.74
CA GLY A 62 -20.28 -12.06 1.31
C GLY A 62 -20.98 -13.35 0.87
N LYS A 63 -21.12 -14.35 1.77
CA LYS A 63 -21.91 -15.57 1.48
C LYS A 63 -23.42 -15.31 1.42
N LEU A 64 -23.91 -14.24 2.04
CA LEU A 64 -25.33 -13.89 2.16
C LEU A 64 -25.80 -12.94 1.06
N ILE A 65 -24.94 -12.02 0.61
CA ILE A 65 -25.30 -10.93 -0.31
C ILE A 65 -25.10 -11.27 -1.80
N GLY A 66 -24.56 -12.44 -2.13
CA GLY A 66 -24.35 -12.88 -3.51
C GLY A 66 -23.04 -12.40 -4.12
N SER A 67 -22.97 -12.35 -5.45
CA SER A 67 -21.74 -12.08 -6.20
C SER A 67 -21.25 -10.62 -5.97
N PRO A 68 -20.01 -10.40 -5.47
CA PRO A 68 -19.46 -9.06 -5.23
C PRO A 68 -19.39 -8.18 -6.48
N GLU A 69 -19.26 -8.80 -7.65
CA GLU A 69 -19.21 -8.13 -8.96
C GLU A 69 -20.49 -7.34 -9.26
N GLN A 70 -21.64 -7.79 -8.74
CA GLN A 70 -22.92 -7.08 -8.91
C GLN A 70 -22.93 -5.71 -8.23
N TYR A 71 -22.07 -5.52 -7.23
CA TYR A 71 -21.94 -4.30 -6.45
C TYR A 71 -20.68 -3.50 -6.83
N GLY A 72 -19.91 -3.94 -7.84
CA GLY A 72 -18.63 -3.32 -8.23
C GLY A 72 -17.54 -3.43 -7.15
N LEU A 73 -17.70 -4.36 -6.20
CA LEU A 73 -16.76 -4.53 -5.10
C LEU A 73 -15.45 -5.20 -5.54
N ASP A 74 -15.44 -5.84 -6.70
CA ASP A 74 -14.27 -6.38 -7.39
C ASP A 74 -13.28 -5.27 -7.84
N ALA A 75 -13.79 -4.06 -8.08
CA ALA A 75 -12.98 -2.88 -8.41
C ALA A 75 -12.61 -2.01 -7.19
N ALA A 76 -13.16 -2.29 -5.99
CA ALA A 76 -13.02 -1.42 -4.82
C ALA A 76 -11.56 -1.18 -4.42
N ALA A 77 -10.73 -2.23 -4.43
CA ALA A 77 -9.31 -2.12 -4.11
C ALA A 77 -8.56 -1.23 -5.13
N ALA A 78 -8.82 -1.42 -6.43
CA ALA A 78 -8.22 -0.60 -7.49
C ALA A 78 -8.64 0.87 -7.36
N ALA A 79 -9.91 1.14 -7.09
CA ALA A 79 -10.44 2.49 -6.88
C ALA A 79 -9.76 3.19 -5.68
N ALA A 80 -9.54 2.48 -4.58
CA ALA A 80 -8.83 3.01 -3.41
C ALA A 80 -7.39 3.43 -3.77
N PHE A 81 -6.65 2.63 -4.53
CA PHE A 81 -5.30 2.99 -4.99
C PHE A 81 -5.29 4.22 -5.89
N VAL A 82 -6.24 4.32 -6.82
CA VAL A 82 -6.40 5.53 -7.65
C VAL A 82 -6.64 6.75 -6.77
N GLY A 83 -7.51 6.64 -5.75
CA GLY A 83 -7.76 7.68 -4.77
C GLY A 83 -6.49 8.11 -4.01
N LEU A 84 -5.62 7.17 -3.64
CA LEU A 84 -4.34 7.46 -2.97
C LEU A 84 -3.32 8.14 -3.90
N VAL A 85 -3.33 7.80 -5.19
CA VAL A 85 -2.42 8.37 -6.20
C VAL A 85 -2.90 9.76 -6.65
N TRP A 86 -4.21 9.99 -6.72
CA TRP A 86 -4.83 11.21 -7.22
C TRP A 86 -4.22 12.52 -6.67
N PRO A 87 -4.08 12.74 -5.35
CA PRO A 87 -3.49 13.97 -4.81
C PRO A 87 -1.99 14.14 -5.11
N ARG A 88 -1.32 13.12 -5.65
CA ARG A 88 0.10 13.17 -6.06
C ARG A 88 0.28 13.62 -7.52
N LEU A 89 -0.77 13.63 -8.35
CA LEU A 89 -0.71 14.01 -9.77
C LEU A 89 -0.76 15.54 -9.95
N LYS A 90 0.25 16.24 -9.45
CA LYS A 90 0.27 17.71 -9.41
C LYS A 90 0.92 18.36 -10.63
N SER A 91 1.77 17.65 -11.35
CA SER A 91 2.50 18.18 -12.51
C SER A 91 2.13 17.45 -13.79
N VAL A 92 2.26 18.14 -14.93
CA VAL A 92 2.07 17.56 -16.26
C VAL A 92 2.93 16.30 -16.41
N PHE A 93 4.18 16.33 -15.96
CA PHE A 93 5.07 15.19 -15.99
C PHE A 93 4.51 13.99 -15.20
N THR A 94 4.04 14.21 -13.96
CA THR A 94 3.46 13.12 -13.15
C THR A 94 2.20 12.53 -13.77
N SER A 95 1.37 13.35 -14.39
CA SER A 95 0.16 12.88 -15.09
C SER A 95 0.50 12.09 -16.34
N VAL A 96 1.49 12.56 -17.14
CA VAL A 96 1.98 11.82 -18.31
C VAL A 96 2.58 10.48 -17.89
N ALA A 97 3.40 10.45 -16.84
CA ALA A 97 3.98 9.20 -16.32
C ALA A 97 2.88 8.20 -15.88
N ALA A 98 1.83 8.68 -15.22
CA ALA A 98 0.69 7.85 -14.83
C ALA A 98 -0.08 7.30 -16.05
N ILE A 99 -0.33 8.12 -17.07
CA ILE A 99 -0.98 7.68 -18.32
C ILE A 99 -0.12 6.64 -19.05
N VAL A 100 1.19 6.87 -19.16
CA VAL A 100 2.09 5.89 -19.78
C VAL A 100 2.10 4.57 -19.00
N ALA A 101 2.18 4.62 -17.68
CA ALA A 101 2.09 3.41 -16.85
C ALA A 101 0.78 2.65 -17.08
N LEU A 102 -0.35 3.36 -17.13
CA LEU A 102 -1.66 2.80 -17.40
C LEU A 102 -1.69 2.10 -18.77
N VAL A 103 -1.26 2.79 -19.83
CA VAL A 103 -1.25 2.24 -21.19
C VAL A 103 -0.36 0.99 -21.26
N VAL A 104 0.85 1.05 -20.70
CA VAL A 104 1.77 -0.09 -20.68
C VAL A 104 1.18 -1.27 -19.93
N ALA A 105 0.60 -1.05 -18.75
CA ALA A 105 -0.02 -2.11 -17.96
C ALA A 105 -1.21 -2.76 -18.69
N VAL A 106 -2.07 -1.96 -19.33
CA VAL A 106 -3.23 -2.47 -20.08
C VAL A 106 -2.82 -3.22 -21.34
N VAL A 107 -1.84 -2.72 -22.08
CA VAL A 107 -1.37 -3.40 -23.30
C VAL A 107 -0.67 -4.71 -22.93
N THR A 108 0.19 -4.70 -21.93
CA THR A 108 0.95 -5.90 -21.55
C THR A 108 0.12 -6.96 -20.84
N SER A 109 -1.04 -6.61 -20.24
CA SER A 109 -1.92 -7.59 -19.59
C SER A 109 -2.57 -8.59 -20.55
N ILE A 110 -2.56 -8.30 -21.86
CA ILE A 110 -3.06 -9.21 -22.90
C ILE A 110 -2.23 -10.49 -22.96
N TRP A 111 -0.92 -10.41 -22.70
CA TRP A 111 0.02 -11.52 -22.87
C TRP A 111 0.66 -11.98 -21.56
N LEU A 112 0.73 -11.13 -20.54
CA LEU A 112 1.50 -11.40 -19.34
C LEU A 112 0.59 -11.82 -18.16
N PRO A 113 1.07 -12.74 -17.30
CA PRO A 113 0.36 -13.13 -16.09
C PRO A 113 0.11 -11.95 -15.15
N ALA A 114 -0.89 -12.09 -14.27
CA ALA A 114 -1.21 -11.10 -13.25
C ALA A 114 0.03 -10.69 -12.43
N GLY A 115 0.18 -9.38 -12.20
CA GLY A 115 1.31 -8.78 -11.48
C GLY A 115 2.48 -8.34 -12.38
N ILE A 116 2.78 -9.06 -13.46
CA ILE A 116 3.89 -8.72 -14.36
C ILE A 116 3.67 -7.38 -15.10
N PRO A 117 2.48 -7.07 -15.64
CA PRO A 117 2.21 -5.78 -16.30
C PRO A 117 2.56 -4.55 -15.45
N VAL A 118 2.31 -4.62 -14.13
CA VAL A 118 2.57 -3.51 -13.20
C VAL A 118 4.07 -3.31 -13.01
N ILE A 119 4.84 -4.39 -12.94
CA ILE A 119 6.31 -4.32 -12.84
C ILE A 119 6.89 -3.70 -14.11
N VAL A 120 6.43 -4.13 -15.29
CA VAL A 120 6.87 -3.58 -16.58
C VAL A 120 6.55 -2.08 -16.67
N ALA A 121 5.33 -1.67 -16.33
CA ALA A 121 4.94 -0.27 -16.27
C ALA A 121 5.85 0.55 -15.33
N GLY A 122 6.19 0.00 -14.17
CA GLY A 122 7.13 0.61 -13.22
C GLY A 122 8.51 0.85 -13.82
N PHE A 123 9.10 -0.15 -14.50
CA PHE A 123 10.40 0.00 -15.17
C PHE A 123 10.36 1.06 -16.28
N VAL A 124 9.30 1.09 -17.09
CA VAL A 124 9.14 2.10 -18.14
C VAL A 124 9.09 3.51 -17.54
N VAL A 125 8.33 3.73 -16.47
CA VAL A 125 8.27 5.03 -15.80
C VAL A 125 9.63 5.42 -15.21
N VAL A 126 10.34 4.50 -14.58
CA VAL A 126 11.69 4.77 -14.04
C VAL A 126 12.66 5.19 -15.17
N ALA A 127 12.62 4.51 -16.31
CA ALA A 127 13.43 4.86 -17.47
C ALA A 127 13.07 6.26 -18.01
N LEU A 128 11.77 6.58 -18.10
CA LEU A 128 11.28 7.89 -18.54
C LEU A 128 11.73 9.02 -17.60
N VAL A 129 11.63 8.80 -16.29
CA VAL A 129 12.13 9.74 -15.26
C VAL A 129 13.63 9.97 -15.44
N ASN A 130 14.40 8.90 -15.63
CA ASN A 130 15.84 8.99 -15.81
C ASN A 130 16.22 9.75 -17.10
N ILE A 131 15.51 9.53 -18.21
CA ILE A 131 15.76 10.25 -19.48
C ILE A 131 15.39 11.73 -19.33
N TYR A 132 14.25 12.03 -18.71
CA TYR A 132 13.74 13.40 -18.58
C TYR A 132 14.64 14.26 -17.69
N PHE A 133 15.00 13.76 -16.49
CA PHE A 133 15.85 14.50 -15.55
C PHE A 133 17.34 14.32 -15.79
N GLY A 134 17.77 13.22 -16.40
CA GLY A 134 19.17 13.01 -16.80
C GLY A 134 19.61 13.98 -17.91
N LYS A 135 18.69 14.39 -18.78
CA LYS A 135 18.92 15.46 -19.77
C LYS A 135 18.96 16.87 -19.17
N ALA A 136 18.45 17.08 -17.96
CA ALA A 136 18.44 18.40 -17.31
C ALA A 136 19.73 18.73 -16.53
N LYS A 137 20.69 17.79 -16.48
CA LYS A 137 21.99 17.93 -15.79
C LYS A 137 23.19 18.13 -16.74
N VAL A 138 22.95 18.33 -18.03
CA VAL A 138 23.96 18.64 -19.07
C VAL A 138 23.62 20.00 -19.67
#